data_AF-A0A8E2JS35-F1
#
_entry.id   AF-A0A8E2JS35-F1
#
_cell.length_a   1.000
_cell.length_b   1.000
_cell.length_c   1.000
_cell.angle_alpha   90.00
_cell.angle_beta   90.00
_cell.angle_gamma   90.00
#
_symmetry.space_group_name_H-M   'P 1'
#
loop_
_entity.id
_entity.type
_entity.pdbx_description
1 polymer ?
#
loop_
_entity_poly.entity_id
_entity_poly.type
_entity_poly.pdbx_seq_one_letter_code
_entity_poly.pdbx_strand_id
1 'polypeptide(L)'
;LPLELREAVYGHYFAPASHLTASEGGGGKWSYSFDFNLYYVSRQVYREARKVFRRELNFIRVETPWPETAVLDEPRLTSITENHVALEGAVPIVASSRRAEEFNDYHLLVSVDTPRMDFSITKPFNMIILLSDLHLFCRIWYYSALSYPGLNSHLRLTLRLQNPYSASPEEAPIRNSLQRQLLMPFGKVKGLDEVLIEGCDESVKAQLEADMEIPYDSPEKCFEDATKLMEEGTEAFRKKEYEQALKLYMESFRTMHILCNGRERSILADAYFQIDLSGGTYDGQNASIVRLILRVKLVARVIDAYLKLKEWGEAKFWGMRSISLMREAIGSETLEYIPEFIAAEDMAMIYLRTAIA
;
A
#
# COMPACT_ATOMS: atom_id res chain seq x y z
N LEU A 1 -21.53 -12.45 -32.54
CA LEU A 1 -20.66 -11.32 -32.15
C LEU A 1 -19.32 -11.47 -32.89
N PRO A 2 -18.82 -10.42 -33.56
CA PRO A 2 -17.43 -10.35 -34.04
C PRO A 2 -16.41 -10.62 -32.93
N LEU A 3 -15.20 -11.04 -33.28
CA LEU A 3 -14.16 -11.41 -32.31
C LEU A 3 -13.84 -10.25 -31.36
N GLU A 4 -13.78 -9.02 -31.88
CA GLU A 4 -13.46 -7.81 -31.14
C GLU A 4 -14.46 -7.56 -30.02
N LEU A 5 -15.77 -7.72 -30.31
CA LEU A 5 -16.82 -7.58 -29.31
C LEU A 5 -16.80 -8.73 -28.30
N ARG A 6 -16.44 -9.95 -28.72
CA ARG A 6 -16.28 -11.08 -27.79
C ARG A 6 -15.08 -10.86 -26.85
N GLU A 7 -13.94 -10.41 -27.37
CA GLU A 7 -12.77 -10.08 -26.55
C GLU A 7 -13.07 -8.94 -25.55
N ALA A 8 -13.85 -7.93 -25.95
CA ALA A 8 -14.30 -6.88 -25.03
C ALA A 8 -15.18 -7.43 -23.90
N VAL A 9 -16.13 -8.32 -24.21
CA VAL A 9 -16.94 -9.01 -23.19
C VAL A 9 -16.06 -9.83 -22.25
N TYR A 10 -15.07 -10.57 -22.76
CA TYR A 10 -14.12 -11.32 -21.93
C TYR A 10 -13.27 -10.39 -21.05
N GLY A 11 -12.87 -9.23 -21.56
CA GLY A 11 -12.13 -8.22 -20.79
C GLY A 11 -12.94 -7.70 -19.61
N HIS A 12 -14.22 -7.39 -19.82
CA HIS A 12 -15.13 -7.03 -18.72
C HIS A 12 -15.36 -8.20 -17.76
N TYR A 13 -15.52 -9.42 -18.30
CA TYR A 13 -15.74 -10.61 -17.49
C TYR A 13 -14.55 -10.92 -16.57
N PHE A 14 -13.30 -10.68 -16.99
CA PHE A 14 -12.11 -10.93 -16.18
C PHE A 14 -11.52 -9.69 -15.51
N ALA A 15 -12.21 -8.55 -15.53
CA ALA A 15 -11.73 -7.32 -14.92
C ALA A 15 -11.49 -7.52 -13.41
N PRO A 16 -10.26 -7.34 -12.88
CA PRO A 16 -9.94 -7.61 -11.47
C PRO A 16 -10.89 -6.95 -10.48
N ALA A 17 -11.25 -5.68 -10.72
CA ALA A 17 -12.11 -4.90 -9.84
C ALA A 17 -13.50 -5.52 -9.63
N SER A 18 -14.01 -6.31 -10.59
CA SER A 18 -15.31 -6.98 -10.49
C SER A 18 -15.27 -8.27 -9.68
N HIS A 19 -14.07 -8.80 -9.41
CA HIS A 19 -13.83 -10.04 -8.65
C HIS A 19 -13.23 -9.78 -7.28
N LEU A 20 -13.07 -8.51 -6.91
CA LEU A 20 -12.54 -8.11 -5.62
C LEU A 20 -13.66 -8.16 -4.57
N THR A 21 -13.52 -9.04 -3.59
CA THR A 21 -14.48 -9.18 -2.49
C THR A 21 -13.84 -8.83 -1.16
N ALA A 22 -14.56 -8.10 -0.31
CA ALA A 22 -14.16 -7.93 1.07
C ALA A 22 -14.34 -9.27 1.81
N SER A 23 -13.33 -9.69 2.56
CA SER A 23 -13.39 -10.91 3.37
C SER A 23 -14.48 -10.78 4.43
N GLU A 24 -15.32 -11.82 4.56
CA GLU A 24 -16.31 -11.92 5.62
C GLU A 24 -15.59 -12.02 6.99
N GLY A 25 -15.51 -10.91 7.71
CA GLY A 25 -14.82 -10.84 9.01
C GLY A 25 -14.46 -9.44 9.52
N GLY A 26 -14.74 -8.36 8.78
CA GLY A 26 -14.63 -6.99 9.31
C GLY A 26 -13.21 -6.43 9.45
N GLY A 27 -12.19 -7.09 8.88
CA GLY A 27 -10.80 -6.66 8.98
C GLY A 27 -10.25 -5.82 7.82
N GLY A 28 -11.07 -5.46 6.82
CA GLY A 28 -10.57 -4.73 5.63
C GLY A 28 -9.69 -5.57 4.69
N LYS A 29 -9.61 -6.89 4.89
CA LYS A 29 -8.93 -7.82 3.98
C LYS A 29 -9.71 -7.96 2.68
N TRP A 30 -9.01 -7.84 1.55
CA TRP A 30 -9.57 -8.05 0.23
C TRP A 30 -9.01 -9.33 -0.39
N SER A 31 -9.86 -10.05 -1.12
CA SER A 31 -9.46 -11.25 -1.86
C SER A 31 -10.12 -11.29 -3.22
N TYR A 32 -9.46 -11.95 -4.18
CA TYR A 32 -10.03 -12.17 -5.50
C TYR A 32 -10.81 -13.49 -5.56
N SER A 33 -12.02 -13.43 -6.12
CA SER A 33 -12.86 -14.61 -6.38
C SER A 33 -13.24 -14.65 -7.86
N PHE A 34 -12.40 -15.30 -8.68
CA PHE A 34 -12.62 -15.41 -10.11
C PHE A 34 -13.57 -16.56 -10.45
N ASP A 35 -14.59 -16.29 -11.27
CA ASP A 35 -15.48 -17.31 -11.84
C ASP A 35 -14.94 -17.83 -13.19
N PHE A 36 -14.74 -19.14 -13.31
CA PHE A 36 -14.28 -19.80 -14.53
C PHE A 36 -15.39 -20.54 -15.31
N ASN A 37 -16.66 -20.34 -14.96
CA ASN A 37 -17.81 -20.95 -15.65
C ASN A 37 -17.80 -20.70 -17.16
N LEU A 38 -17.34 -19.51 -17.58
CA LEU A 38 -17.20 -19.14 -18.99
C LEU A 38 -16.34 -20.12 -19.79
N TYR A 39 -15.32 -20.74 -19.18
CA TYR A 39 -14.43 -21.69 -19.84
C TYR A 39 -15.11 -22.99 -20.25
N TYR A 40 -16.24 -23.34 -19.63
CA TYR A 40 -16.94 -24.58 -19.90
C TYR A 40 -18.01 -24.48 -21.00
N VAL A 41 -18.28 -23.27 -21.52
CA VAL A 41 -19.36 -23.05 -22.49
C VAL A 41 -19.08 -23.74 -23.84
N SER A 42 -17.89 -23.53 -24.42
CA SER A 42 -17.46 -24.19 -25.65
C SER A 42 -15.96 -24.09 -25.87
N ARG A 43 -15.40 -24.91 -26.77
CA ARG A 43 -13.96 -24.88 -27.12
C ARG A 43 -13.50 -23.54 -27.68
N GLN A 44 -14.36 -22.86 -28.43
CA GLN A 44 -14.05 -21.54 -28.99
C GLN A 44 -13.95 -20.50 -27.88
N VAL A 45 -15.00 -20.42 -27.04
CA VAL A 45 -15.05 -19.49 -25.90
C VAL A 45 -13.86 -19.74 -24.97
N TYR A 46 -13.55 -21.00 -24.66
CA TYR A 46 -12.39 -21.37 -23.87
C TYR A 46 -11.08 -20.77 -24.42
N ARG A 47 -10.80 -20.94 -25.71
CA ARG A 47 -9.55 -20.46 -26.32
C ARG A 47 -9.47 -18.93 -26.35
N GLU A 48 -10.57 -18.27 -26.72
CA GLU A 48 -10.62 -16.81 -26.82
C GLU A 48 -10.57 -16.17 -25.42
N ALA A 49 -11.38 -16.65 -24.48
CA ALA A 49 -11.43 -16.16 -23.10
C ALA A 49 -10.11 -16.40 -22.37
N ARG A 50 -9.46 -17.56 -22.53
CA ARG A 50 -8.14 -17.85 -21.95
C ARG A 50 -7.07 -16.90 -22.49
N LYS A 51 -7.12 -16.55 -23.78
CA LYS A 51 -6.18 -15.58 -24.38
C LYS A 51 -6.35 -14.20 -23.75
N VAL A 52 -7.59 -13.76 -23.54
CA VAL A 52 -7.88 -12.47 -22.87
C VAL A 52 -7.46 -12.51 -21.41
N PHE A 53 -7.84 -13.55 -20.65
CA PHE A 53 -7.42 -13.74 -19.25
C PHE A 53 -5.90 -13.59 -19.08
N ARG A 54 -5.12 -14.26 -19.93
CA ARG A 54 -3.65 -14.21 -19.90
C ARG A 54 -3.05 -12.86 -20.27
N ARG A 55 -3.77 -12.06 -21.07
CA ARG A 55 -3.36 -10.71 -21.47
C ARG A 55 -3.62 -9.70 -20.36
N GLU A 56 -4.78 -9.81 -19.70
CA GLU A 56 -5.24 -8.85 -18.70
C GLU A 56 -4.68 -9.15 -17.30
N LEU A 57 -4.45 -10.42 -16.96
CA LEU A 57 -4.03 -10.84 -15.62
C LEU A 57 -2.59 -11.33 -15.61
N ASN A 58 -1.74 -10.52 -14.98
CA ASN A 58 -0.34 -10.85 -14.73
C ASN A 58 -0.17 -11.14 -13.25
N PHE A 59 0.19 -12.39 -12.92
CA PHE A 59 0.37 -12.84 -11.55
C PHE A 59 1.81 -12.71 -11.10
N ILE A 60 1.99 -12.45 -9.80
CA ILE A 60 3.28 -12.33 -9.13
C ILE A 60 3.27 -13.30 -7.96
N ARG A 61 4.31 -14.11 -7.86
CA ARG A 61 4.53 -15.00 -6.72
C ARG A 61 5.50 -14.33 -5.76
N VAL A 62 5.07 -14.17 -4.52
CA VAL A 62 5.92 -13.64 -3.44
C VAL A 62 6.22 -14.78 -2.48
N GLU A 63 7.49 -15.01 -2.24
CA GLU A 63 8.02 -15.97 -1.28
C GLU A 63 8.73 -15.20 -0.18
N THR A 64 8.41 -15.52 1.07
CA THR A 64 8.95 -14.80 2.23
C THR A 64 9.54 -15.77 3.25
N PRO A 65 10.57 -15.35 4.01
CA PRO A 65 11.28 -16.25 4.90
C PRO A 65 10.52 -16.47 6.21
N TRP A 66 9.49 -15.68 6.47
CA TRP A 66 8.71 -15.78 7.69
C TRP A 66 7.78 -16.99 7.63
N PRO A 67 7.79 -17.85 8.67
CA PRO A 67 6.96 -19.04 8.70
C PRO A 67 5.47 -18.72 8.75
N GLU A 68 4.67 -19.68 8.30
CA GLU A 68 3.20 -19.67 8.41
C GLU A 68 2.69 -19.73 9.88
N THR A 69 3.55 -19.72 10.89
CA THR A 69 3.19 -20.01 12.29
C THR A 69 2.21 -18.99 12.91
N ALA A 70 0.95 -19.43 12.93
CA ALA A 70 -0.08 -19.36 13.98
C ALA A 70 0.12 -18.36 15.12
N VAL A 71 -0.79 -17.40 15.23
CA VAL A 71 -1.34 -17.07 16.55
C VAL A 71 -2.30 -18.21 16.91
N LEU A 72 -1.97 -18.94 17.98
CA LEU A 72 -2.83 -19.96 18.57
C LEU A 72 -4.16 -19.31 19.01
N ASP A 73 -5.28 -19.83 18.49
CA ASP A 73 -6.64 -19.82 19.08
C ASP A 73 -7.84 -19.55 18.12
N GLU A 74 -7.69 -19.51 16.79
CA GLU A 74 -8.86 -19.51 15.88
C GLU A 74 -8.76 -20.46 14.66
N PRO A 75 -9.89 -21.08 14.22
CA PRO A 75 -9.91 -22.13 13.20
C PRO A 75 -9.74 -21.63 11.75
N ARG A 76 -9.16 -20.44 11.55
CA ARG A 76 -8.79 -19.89 10.23
C ARG A 76 -7.34 -19.38 10.30
N LEU A 77 -6.38 -20.31 10.23
CA LEU A 77 -4.95 -19.98 10.20
C LEU A 77 -4.67 -18.98 9.07
N THR A 78 -4.24 -17.77 9.44
CA THR A 78 -3.75 -16.74 8.52
C THR A 78 -2.35 -16.38 9.00
N SER A 79 -1.35 -16.44 8.12
CA SER A 79 0.05 -16.11 8.47
C SER A 79 0.17 -14.65 8.97
N ILE A 80 1.09 -14.36 9.89
CA ILE A 80 1.39 -12.98 10.33
C ILE A 80 1.76 -12.11 9.11
N THR A 81 2.51 -12.68 8.17
CA THR A 81 2.87 -12.02 6.91
C THR A 81 1.65 -11.75 6.04
N GLU A 82 0.72 -12.70 5.98
CA GLU A 82 -0.53 -12.53 5.23
C GLU A 82 -1.39 -11.44 5.85
N ASN A 83 -1.49 -11.39 7.18
CA ASN A 83 -2.21 -10.34 7.90
C ASN A 83 -1.55 -8.98 7.69
N HIS A 84 -0.22 -8.89 7.81
CA HIS A 84 0.53 -7.65 7.58
C HIS A 84 0.31 -7.12 6.16
N VAL A 85 0.45 -7.98 5.16
CA VAL A 85 0.30 -7.61 3.74
C VAL A 85 -1.16 -7.31 3.39
N ALA A 86 -2.10 -8.14 3.82
CA ALA A 86 -3.49 -8.02 3.41
C ALA A 86 -4.31 -7.00 4.23
N LEU A 87 -4.00 -6.82 5.51
CA LEU A 87 -4.70 -5.87 6.39
C LEU A 87 -4.00 -4.49 6.37
N GLU A 88 -2.72 -4.43 6.72
CA GLU A 88 -2.02 -3.14 6.80
C GLU A 88 -1.65 -2.60 5.42
N GLY A 89 -1.20 -3.49 4.53
CA GLY A 89 -0.89 -3.14 3.14
C GLY A 89 -2.12 -2.95 2.26
N ALA A 90 -3.28 -3.45 2.70
CA ALA A 90 -4.50 -3.58 1.91
C ALA A 90 -4.24 -4.26 0.54
N VAL A 91 -3.31 -5.21 0.50
CA VAL A 91 -2.94 -5.93 -0.73
C VAL A 91 -3.90 -7.11 -0.92
N PRO A 92 -4.69 -7.14 -2.00
CA PRO A 92 -5.54 -8.29 -2.26
C PRO A 92 -4.71 -9.52 -2.63
N ILE A 93 -5.02 -10.64 -1.99
CA ILE A 93 -4.32 -11.91 -2.24
C ILE A 93 -5.21 -12.83 -3.09
N VAL A 94 -4.64 -13.35 -4.17
CA VAL A 94 -5.30 -14.31 -5.08
C VAL A 94 -5.27 -15.72 -4.49
N ALA A 95 -4.10 -16.13 -3.98
CA ALA A 95 -3.89 -17.42 -3.35
C ALA A 95 -2.76 -17.33 -2.33
N SER A 96 -2.82 -18.12 -1.26
CA SER A 96 -1.77 -18.24 -0.24
C SER A 96 -1.39 -19.70 0.03
N SER A 97 -0.25 -19.87 0.70
CA SER A 97 0.27 -21.14 1.20
C SER A 97 0.36 -22.20 0.09
N ARG A 98 -0.20 -23.40 0.32
CA ARG A 98 -0.18 -24.52 -0.62
C ARG A 98 -0.70 -24.17 -2.01
N ARG A 99 -1.75 -23.34 -2.13
CA ARG A 99 -2.28 -22.95 -3.45
C ARG A 99 -1.32 -22.05 -4.22
N ALA A 100 -0.59 -21.20 -3.51
CA ALA A 100 0.44 -20.36 -4.12
C ALA A 100 1.67 -21.16 -4.54
N GLU A 101 2.02 -22.21 -3.78
CA GLU A 101 3.11 -23.12 -4.13
C GLU A 101 2.87 -23.89 -5.42
N GLU A 102 1.66 -24.43 -5.58
CA GLU A 102 1.24 -25.20 -6.76
C GLU A 102 1.03 -24.30 -7.99
N PHE A 103 1.00 -22.97 -7.81
CA PHE A 103 0.78 -22.00 -8.87
C PHE A 103 2.06 -21.68 -9.65
N ASN A 104 2.06 -21.99 -10.95
CA ASN A 104 3.20 -21.79 -11.85
C ASN A 104 2.96 -20.71 -12.93
N ASP A 105 1.73 -20.21 -13.07
CA ASP A 105 1.35 -19.24 -14.10
C ASP A 105 1.67 -17.77 -13.69
N TYR A 106 2.87 -17.51 -13.13
CA TYR A 106 3.31 -16.18 -12.69
C TYR A 106 4.40 -15.59 -13.59
N HIS A 107 4.42 -14.25 -13.70
CA HIS A 107 5.37 -13.50 -14.53
C HIS A 107 6.60 -13.01 -13.77
N LEU A 108 6.47 -12.87 -12.45
CA LEU A 108 7.55 -12.44 -11.56
C LEU A 108 7.52 -13.30 -10.30
N LEU A 109 8.68 -13.84 -9.96
CA LEU A 109 8.99 -14.37 -8.64
C LEU A 109 9.69 -13.30 -7.82
N VAL A 110 9.18 -13.03 -6.63
CA VAL A 110 9.75 -12.14 -5.62
C VAL A 110 10.14 -13.03 -4.45
N SER A 111 11.39 -13.44 -4.39
CA SER A 111 11.90 -14.25 -3.29
C SER A 111 12.64 -13.37 -2.30
N VAL A 112 12.15 -13.33 -1.07
CA VAL A 112 12.79 -12.66 0.06
C VAL A 112 13.38 -13.73 0.96
N ASP A 113 14.66 -13.60 1.27
CA ASP A 113 15.33 -14.53 2.18
C ASP A 113 16.31 -13.80 3.11
N THR A 114 16.74 -14.49 4.16
CA THR A 114 17.63 -13.95 5.20
C THR A 114 18.91 -14.77 5.22
N PRO A 115 19.94 -14.45 4.42
CA PRO A 115 21.10 -15.31 4.23
C PRO A 115 21.89 -15.59 5.51
N ARG A 116 21.73 -14.72 6.54
CA ARG A 116 22.43 -14.81 7.83
C ARG A 116 21.59 -15.46 8.94
N MET A 117 20.32 -15.78 8.70
CA MET A 117 19.45 -16.45 9.66
C MET A 117 19.06 -17.82 9.13
N ASP A 118 19.23 -18.85 9.97
CA ASP A 118 18.89 -20.22 9.60
C ASP A 118 17.39 -20.49 9.82
N PHE A 119 16.62 -20.34 8.74
CA PHE A 119 15.22 -20.76 8.67
C PHE A 119 15.06 -22.10 7.94
N SER A 120 16.12 -22.92 7.81
CA SER A 120 16.08 -24.20 7.06
C SER A 120 15.03 -25.20 7.57
N ILE A 121 14.51 -24.99 8.79
CA ILE A 121 13.50 -25.82 9.44
C ILE A 121 12.07 -25.35 9.10
N THR A 122 11.90 -24.11 8.66
CA THR A 122 10.59 -23.49 8.41
C THR A 122 10.34 -23.29 6.92
N LYS A 123 9.18 -23.76 6.45
CA LYS A 123 8.76 -23.59 5.06
C LYS A 123 8.47 -22.12 4.77
N PRO A 124 8.96 -21.55 3.65
CA PRO A 124 8.66 -20.18 3.28
C PRO A 124 7.16 -19.98 3.05
N PHE A 125 6.65 -18.82 3.44
CA PHE A 125 5.27 -18.46 3.16
C PHE A 125 5.16 -17.89 1.74
N ASN A 126 4.27 -18.48 0.94
CA ASN A 126 4.06 -18.13 -0.45
C ASN A 126 2.68 -17.51 -0.66
N MET A 127 2.62 -16.46 -1.50
CA MET A 127 1.37 -15.83 -1.89
C MET A 127 1.40 -15.38 -3.35
N ILE A 128 0.23 -15.33 -3.97
CA ILE A 128 0.01 -14.81 -5.32
C ILE A 128 -0.75 -13.50 -5.24
N ILE A 129 -0.20 -12.46 -5.86
CA ILE A 129 -0.85 -11.16 -6.03
C ILE A 129 -0.95 -10.80 -7.51
N LEU A 130 -1.81 -9.85 -7.85
CA LEU A 130 -1.87 -9.31 -9.21
C LEU A 130 -0.85 -8.18 -9.40
N LEU A 131 -0.38 -8.02 -10.64
CA LEU A 131 0.47 -6.90 -11.03
C LEU A 131 -0.15 -5.54 -10.71
N SER A 132 -1.47 -5.40 -10.83
CA SER A 132 -2.18 -4.18 -10.45
C SER A 132 -1.94 -3.78 -8.98
N ASP A 133 -1.69 -4.75 -8.11
CA ASP A 133 -1.58 -4.58 -6.66
C ASP A 133 -0.13 -4.65 -6.16
N LEU A 134 0.84 -4.93 -7.03
CA LEU A 134 2.26 -4.99 -6.67
C LEU A 134 2.75 -3.72 -5.97
N HIS A 135 2.29 -2.56 -6.44
CA HIS A 135 2.65 -1.27 -5.86
C HIS A 135 2.18 -1.12 -4.40
N LEU A 136 1.08 -1.79 -4.01
CA LEU A 136 0.60 -1.82 -2.63
C LEU A 136 1.53 -2.68 -1.76
N PHE A 137 1.99 -3.82 -2.29
CA PHE A 137 2.97 -4.68 -1.63
C PHE A 137 4.31 -3.95 -1.41
N CYS A 138 4.88 -3.31 -2.43
CA CYS A 138 6.12 -2.55 -2.28
C CYS A 138 5.94 -1.35 -1.32
N ARG A 139 4.74 -0.75 -1.27
CA ARG A 139 4.42 0.32 -0.33
C ARG A 139 4.41 -0.15 1.12
N ILE A 140 3.81 -1.30 1.42
CA ILE A 140 3.82 -1.79 2.80
C ILE A 140 5.23 -2.22 3.24
N TRP A 141 6.03 -2.81 2.34
CA TRP A 141 7.44 -3.10 2.63
C TRP A 141 8.22 -1.81 2.91
N TYR A 142 8.05 -0.78 2.08
CA TYR A 142 8.63 0.55 2.33
C TYR A 142 8.33 1.04 3.75
N TYR A 143 7.08 1.00 4.19
CA TYR A 143 6.73 1.42 5.55
C TYR A 143 7.30 0.50 6.64
N SER A 144 7.35 -0.82 6.41
CA SER A 144 8.01 -1.76 7.34
C SER A 144 9.49 -1.46 7.51
N ALA A 145 10.19 -1.11 6.42
CA ALA A 145 11.61 -0.76 6.47
C ALA A 145 11.86 0.51 7.30
N LEU A 146 10.90 1.46 7.30
CA LEU A 146 10.97 2.66 8.11
C LEU A 146 10.57 2.42 9.58
N SER A 147 9.60 1.53 9.83
CA SER A 147 9.20 1.13 11.18
C SER A 147 10.28 0.32 11.91
N TYR A 148 11.08 -0.45 11.17
CA TYR A 148 12.14 -1.31 11.70
C TYR A 148 13.49 -0.99 11.04
N PRO A 149 14.16 0.10 11.46
CA PRO A 149 15.48 0.45 10.94
C PRO A 149 16.46 -0.73 11.06
N GLY A 150 17.11 -1.08 9.95
CA GLY A 150 18.06 -2.20 9.89
C GLY A 150 17.46 -3.53 9.44
N LEU A 151 16.12 -3.69 9.40
CA LEU A 151 15.47 -4.93 8.92
C LEU A 151 15.99 -5.33 7.53
N ASN A 152 15.94 -4.40 6.58
CA ASN A 152 16.33 -4.68 5.20
C ASN A 152 17.80 -5.09 5.06
N SER A 153 18.70 -4.63 5.94
CA SER A 153 20.12 -4.99 5.88
C SER A 153 20.41 -6.46 6.18
N HIS A 154 19.39 -7.21 6.58
CA HIS A 154 19.43 -8.66 6.79
C HIS A 154 18.66 -9.45 5.72
N LEU A 155 18.03 -8.75 4.77
CA LEU A 155 17.21 -9.35 3.73
C LEU A 155 17.95 -9.32 2.39
N ARG A 156 17.84 -10.43 1.68
CA ARG A 156 18.19 -10.53 0.26
C ARG A 156 16.91 -10.62 -0.55
N LEU A 157 16.92 -9.95 -1.70
CA LEU A 157 15.80 -9.94 -2.65
C LEU A 157 16.24 -10.56 -3.97
N THR A 158 15.52 -11.57 -4.43
CA THR A 158 15.66 -12.13 -5.77
C THR A 158 14.39 -11.85 -6.58
N LEU A 159 14.54 -11.14 -7.70
CA LEU A 159 13.49 -10.84 -8.66
C LEU A 159 13.76 -11.63 -9.95
N ARG A 160 12.95 -12.67 -10.21
CA ARG A 160 13.08 -13.49 -11.42
C ARG A 160 11.87 -13.32 -12.32
N LEU A 161 12.09 -12.77 -13.50
CA LEU A 161 11.07 -12.62 -14.53
C LEU A 161 10.98 -13.90 -15.37
N GLN A 162 9.77 -14.33 -15.68
CA GLN A 162 9.53 -15.46 -16.58
C GLN A 162 8.23 -15.28 -17.36
N ASN A 163 8.16 -15.88 -18.54
CA ASN A 163 6.92 -15.96 -19.30
C ASN A 163 6.26 -17.33 -19.05
N PRO A 164 5.20 -17.41 -18.24
CA PRO A 164 4.58 -18.70 -17.88
C PRO A 164 3.93 -19.42 -19.05
N TYR A 165 3.74 -18.73 -20.18
CA TYR A 165 3.05 -19.26 -21.36
C TYR A 165 4.00 -19.66 -22.50
N SER A 166 5.32 -19.49 -22.30
CA SER A 166 6.35 -19.93 -23.24
C SER A 166 7.00 -21.23 -22.76
N ALA A 167 7.33 -22.13 -23.70
CA ALA A 167 8.06 -23.34 -23.38
C ALA A 167 9.56 -23.08 -23.11
N SER A 168 10.09 -21.98 -23.67
CA SER A 168 11.45 -21.51 -23.43
C SER A 168 11.46 -20.00 -23.13
N PRO A 169 12.16 -19.54 -22.09
CA PRO A 169 12.29 -18.12 -21.76
C PRO A 169 12.90 -17.28 -22.90
N GLU A 170 13.79 -17.88 -23.68
CA GLU A 170 14.51 -17.21 -24.78
C GLU A 170 13.63 -17.02 -26.02
N GLU A 171 12.64 -17.87 -26.23
CA GLU A 171 11.78 -17.87 -27.43
C GLU A 171 10.70 -16.78 -27.40
N ALA A 172 10.30 -16.33 -26.21
CA ALA A 172 9.26 -15.32 -26.04
C ALA A 172 9.55 -14.41 -24.83
N PRO A 173 10.52 -13.48 -24.96
CA PRO A 173 10.88 -12.56 -23.89
C PRO A 173 9.69 -11.67 -23.51
N ILE A 174 9.62 -11.32 -22.23
CA ILE A 174 8.62 -10.39 -21.72
C ILE A 174 8.88 -9.01 -22.33
N ARG A 175 7.83 -8.33 -22.80
CA ARG A 175 7.95 -6.98 -23.37
C ARG A 175 8.53 -6.00 -22.34
N ASN A 176 9.44 -5.12 -22.77
CA ASN A 176 10.10 -4.13 -21.90
C ASN A 176 9.10 -3.31 -21.06
N SER A 177 7.93 -2.95 -21.62
CA SER A 177 6.88 -2.25 -20.89
C SER A 177 6.34 -3.04 -19.69
N LEU A 178 6.17 -4.35 -19.84
CA LEU A 178 5.71 -5.23 -18.77
C LEU A 178 6.84 -5.49 -17.77
N GLN A 179 8.09 -5.64 -18.22
CA GLN A 179 9.25 -5.72 -17.32
C GLN A 179 9.33 -4.51 -16.39
N ARG A 180 9.15 -3.29 -16.93
CA ARG A 180 9.11 -2.06 -16.14
C ARG A 180 7.95 -2.05 -15.14
N GLN A 181 6.76 -2.47 -15.54
CA GLN A 181 5.62 -2.57 -14.62
C GLN A 181 5.88 -3.56 -13.47
N LEU A 182 6.57 -4.68 -13.75
CA LEU A 182 6.91 -5.71 -12.77
C LEU A 182 8.05 -5.26 -11.83
N LEU A 183 9.00 -4.46 -12.30
CA LEU A 183 10.23 -4.16 -11.56
C LEU A 183 10.24 -2.78 -10.87
N MET A 184 9.75 -1.72 -11.53
CA MET A 184 9.88 -0.35 -11.01
C MET A 184 9.23 -0.11 -9.63
N PRO A 185 8.14 -0.80 -9.22
CA PRO A 185 7.63 -0.66 -7.86
C PRO A 185 8.66 -0.97 -6.75
N PHE A 186 9.65 -1.83 -7.03
CA PHE A 186 10.70 -2.21 -6.08
C PHE A 186 11.75 -1.12 -5.85
N GLY A 187 11.78 -0.03 -6.64
CA GLY A 187 12.66 1.12 -6.39
C GLY A 187 12.43 1.77 -5.01
N LYS A 188 11.28 1.48 -4.37
CA LYS A 188 10.97 1.92 -3.00
C LYS A 188 11.55 1.03 -1.90
N VAL A 189 12.08 -0.15 -2.23
CA VAL A 189 12.66 -1.07 -1.26
C VAL A 189 14.16 -0.83 -1.26
N LYS A 190 14.71 -0.36 -0.14
CA LYS A 190 16.10 0.12 -0.07
C LYS A 190 16.87 -0.49 1.08
N GLY A 191 18.20 -0.43 1.02
CA GLY A 191 19.08 -0.89 2.10
C GLY A 191 19.03 -2.40 2.32
N LEU A 192 18.87 -3.17 1.25
CA LEU A 192 18.94 -4.64 1.28
C LEU A 192 20.40 -5.11 1.35
N ASP A 193 20.63 -6.32 1.86
CA ASP A 193 21.97 -6.95 1.90
C ASP A 193 22.45 -7.30 0.48
N GLU A 194 21.56 -7.86 -0.33
CA GLU A 194 21.82 -8.24 -1.71
C GLU A 194 20.53 -8.17 -2.54
N VAL A 195 20.66 -7.75 -3.81
CA VAL A 195 19.57 -7.75 -4.79
C VAL A 195 20.01 -8.46 -6.06
N LEU A 196 19.29 -9.53 -6.42
CA LEU A 196 19.51 -10.33 -7.61
C LEU A 196 18.34 -10.16 -8.55
N ILE A 197 18.61 -9.73 -9.80
CA ILE A 197 17.59 -9.50 -10.81
C ILE A 197 17.90 -10.38 -12.02
N GLU A 198 16.96 -11.25 -12.37
CA GLU A 198 17.11 -12.27 -13.42
C GLU A 198 15.98 -12.16 -14.46
N GLY A 199 16.30 -12.44 -15.73
CA GLY A 199 15.31 -12.53 -16.81
C GLY A 199 14.77 -11.19 -17.33
N CYS A 200 15.50 -10.09 -17.13
CA CYS A 200 15.11 -8.76 -17.62
C CYS A 200 16.21 -8.09 -18.47
N ASP A 201 15.82 -7.05 -19.20
CA ASP A 201 16.74 -6.23 -19.99
C ASP A 201 17.65 -5.40 -19.07
N GLU A 202 18.94 -5.32 -19.41
CA GLU A 202 19.95 -4.60 -18.61
C GLU A 202 19.57 -3.12 -18.38
N SER A 203 18.90 -2.49 -19.35
CA SER A 203 18.41 -1.11 -19.21
C SER A 203 17.36 -0.93 -18.12
N VAL A 204 16.52 -1.95 -17.89
CA VAL A 204 15.47 -1.91 -16.85
C VAL A 204 16.08 -2.24 -15.49
N LYS A 205 17.04 -3.17 -15.46
CA LYS A 205 17.82 -3.50 -14.27
C LYS A 205 18.57 -2.27 -13.74
N ALA A 206 19.35 -1.60 -14.60
CA ALA A 206 20.11 -0.41 -14.22
C ALA A 206 19.21 0.72 -13.70
N GLN A 207 18.02 0.90 -14.30
CA GLN A 207 17.05 1.88 -13.80
C GLN A 207 16.54 1.52 -12.40
N LEU A 208 16.21 0.24 -12.16
CA LEU A 208 15.75 -0.21 -10.85
C LEU A 208 16.85 -0.01 -9.79
N GLU A 209 18.08 -0.41 -10.10
CA GLU A 209 19.23 -0.23 -9.20
C GLU A 209 19.44 1.24 -8.86
N ALA A 210 19.40 2.13 -9.86
CA ALA A 210 19.50 3.58 -9.65
C ALA A 210 18.38 4.11 -8.76
N ASP A 211 17.12 3.66 -8.95
CA ASP A 211 16.00 4.09 -8.12
C ASP A 211 16.13 3.60 -6.66
N MET A 212 16.71 2.42 -6.46
CA MET A 212 16.96 1.83 -5.12
C MET A 212 18.09 2.52 -4.35
N GLU A 213 19.04 3.15 -5.04
CA GLU A 213 20.14 3.90 -4.43
C GLU A 213 19.71 5.26 -3.88
N ILE A 214 18.66 5.86 -4.43
CA ILE A 214 18.13 7.14 -3.93
C ILE A 214 17.71 6.93 -2.47
N PRO A 215 18.16 7.70 -1.47
CA PRO A 215 17.74 7.50 -0.08
C PRO A 215 16.24 7.74 0.14
N TYR A 216 15.70 7.30 1.28
CA TYR A 216 14.36 7.72 1.68
C TYR A 216 14.34 9.22 2.01
N ASP A 217 13.21 9.86 1.76
CA ASP A 217 12.99 11.26 2.13
C ASP A 217 13.05 11.40 3.65
N SER A 218 13.81 12.39 4.14
CA SER A 218 13.96 12.63 5.58
C SER A 218 12.64 13.10 6.22
N PRO A 219 12.47 12.93 7.55
CA PRO A 219 11.30 13.46 8.26
C PRO A 219 11.07 14.96 8.03
N GLU A 220 12.14 15.76 7.98
CA GLU A 220 12.08 17.19 7.67
C GLU A 220 11.44 17.42 6.30
N LYS A 221 11.93 16.73 5.27
CA LYS A 221 11.39 16.84 3.91
C LYS A 221 9.93 16.40 3.86
N CYS A 222 9.57 15.31 4.55
CA CYS A 222 8.18 14.86 4.63
C CYS A 222 7.27 15.93 5.24
N PHE A 223 7.71 16.66 6.26
CA PHE A 223 6.91 17.73 6.86
C PHE A 223 6.84 18.98 6.00
N GLU A 224 7.93 19.36 5.33
CA GLU A 224 7.93 20.48 4.38
C GLU A 224 6.98 20.21 3.22
N ASP A 225 7.06 19.04 2.61
CA ASP A 225 6.20 18.63 1.49
C ASP A 225 4.73 18.52 1.95
N ALA A 226 4.47 18.01 3.15
CA ALA A 226 3.13 17.95 3.72
C ALA A 226 2.53 19.35 3.93
N THR A 227 3.33 20.29 4.47
CA THR A 227 2.90 21.68 4.68
C THR A 227 2.64 22.39 3.38
N LYS A 228 3.51 22.23 2.39
CA LYS A 228 3.31 22.77 1.04
C LYS A 228 2.00 22.26 0.42
N LEU A 229 1.75 20.96 0.44
CA LEU A 229 0.49 20.37 -0.07
C LEU A 229 -0.74 20.88 0.70
N MET A 230 -0.61 21.08 2.00
CA MET A 230 -1.69 21.66 2.82
C MET A 230 -1.97 23.12 2.45
N GLU A 231 -0.94 23.91 2.15
CA GLU A 231 -1.08 25.29 1.68
C GLU A 231 -1.69 25.36 0.28
N GLU A 232 -1.22 24.53 -0.66
CA GLU A 232 -1.79 24.38 -2.00
C GLU A 232 -3.26 23.97 -1.92
N GLY A 233 -3.61 23.03 -1.04
CA GLY A 233 -5.00 22.64 -0.79
C GLY A 233 -5.83 23.78 -0.21
N THR A 234 -5.25 24.60 0.67
CA THR A 234 -5.91 25.81 1.20
C THR A 234 -6.16 26.84 0.10
N GLU A 235 -5.25 26.97 -0.86
CA GLU A 235 -5.43 27.85 -2.00
C GLU A 235 -6.51 27.35 -2.96
N ALA A 236 -6.54 26.05 -3.28
CA ALA A 236 -7.63 25.42 -4.03
C ALA A 236 -8.99 25.62 -3.32
N PHE A 237 -9.01 25.47 -2.00
CA PHE A 237 -10.21 25.71 -1.19
C PHE A 237 -10.72 27.15 -1.31
N ARG A 238 -9.83 28.16 -1.28
CA ARG A 238 -10.21 29.58 -1.48
C ARG A 238 -10.80 29.83 -2.86
N LYS A 239 -10.32 29.12 -3.89
CA LYS A 239 -10.85 29.13 -5.25
C LYS A 239 -12.17 28.37 -5.40
N LYS A 240 -12.68 27.76 -4.31
CA LYS A 240 -13.88 26.91 -4.27
C LYS A 240 -13.73 25.57 -5.00
N GLU A 241 -12.51 25.13 -5.22
CA GLU A 241 -12.17 23.84 -5.82
C GLU A 241 -12.06 22.77 -4.72
N TYR A 242 -13.18 22.47 -4.06
CA TYR A 242 -13.19 21.70 -2.82
C TYR A 242 -12.77 20.23 -2.99
N GLU A 243 -13.11 19.57 -4.10
CA GLU A 243 -12.64 18.19 -4.34
C GLU A 243 -11.13 18.15 -4.58
N GLN A 244 -10.58 19.16 -5.26
CA GLN A 244 -9.14 19.28 -5.46
C GLN A 244 -8.43 19.57 -4.14
N ALA A 245 -8.99 20.45 -3.31
CA ALA A 245 -8.48 20.69 -1.96
C ALA A 245 -8.44 19.41 -1.12
N LEU A 246 -9.50 18.59 -1.16
CA LEU A 246 -9.52 17.28 -0.48
C LEU A 246 -8.40 16.36 -0.99
N LYS A 247 -8.19 16.26 -2.31
CA LYS A 247 -7.10 15.45 -2.86
C LYS A 247 -5.74 15.89 -2.33
N LEU A 248 -5.46 17.20 -2.34
CA LEU A 248 -4.21 17.76 -1.82
C LEU A 248 -4.05 17.52 -0.31
N TYR A 249 -5.12 17.60 0.47
CA TYR A 249 -5.07 17.25 1.89
C TYR A 249 -4.81 15.77 2.14
N MET A 250 -5.37 14.87 1.31
CA MET A 250 -5.07 13.44 1.38
C MET A 250 -3.63 13.13 0.98
N GLU A 251 -3.10 13.83 -0.02
CA GLU A 251 -1.68 13.73 -0.40
C GLU A 251 -0.77 14.24 0.73
N SER A 252 -1.14 15.33 1.41
CA SER A 252 -0.42 15.83 2.58
C SER A 252 -0.37 14.81 3.73
N PHE A 253 -1.49 14.13 4.03
CA PHE A 253 -1.49 13.00 4.98
C PHE A 253 -0.51 11.90 4.55
N ARG A 254 -0.53 11.54 3.26
CA ARG A 254 0.29 10.47 2.71
C ARG A 254 1.79 10.77 2.83
N THR A 255 2.21 12.02 2.60
CA THR A 255 3.60 12.45 2.79
C THR A 255 4.06 12.28 4.23
N MET A 256 3.17 12.44 5.22
CA MET A 256 3.43 12.12 6.63
C MET A 256 3.20 10.64 6.97
N HIS A 257 3.19 9.74 5.99
CA HIS A 257 3.00 8.30 6.16
C HIS A 257 1.66 7.94 6.84
N ILE A 258 0.62 8.74 6.60
CA ILE A 258 -0.75 8.46 7.04
C ILE A 258 -1.57 8.11 5.79
N LEU A 259 -1.99 6.85 5.70
CA LEU A 259 -2.83 6.39 4.60
C LEU A 259 -4.31 6.54 4.96
N CYS A 260 -5.05 7.27 4.14
CA CYS A 260 -6.48 7.47 4.29
C CYS A 260 -7.22 6.70 3.18
N ASN A 261 -7.86 5.59 3.55
CA ASN A 261 -8.68 4.77 2.65
C ASN A 261 -10.15 4.88 3.06
N GLY A 262 -10.87 5.83 2.46
CA GLY A 262 -12.24 6.15 2.88
C GLY A 262 -12.27 6.56 4.35
N ARG A 263 -12.93 5.75 5.18
CA ARG A 263 -13.09 5.98 6.63
C ARG A 263 -11.98 5.35 7.49
N GLU A 264 -11.08 4.60 6.89
CA GLU A 264 -9.95 3.99 7.57
C GLU A 264 -8.70 4.88 7.45
N ARG A 265 -7.97 5.00 8.56
CA ARG A 265 -6.71 5.75 8.62
C ARG A 265 -5.65 4.89 9.29
N SER A 266 -4.62 4.56 8.54
CA SER A 266 -3.47 3.80 9.02
C SER A 266 -2.29 4.75 9.18
N ILE A 267 -1.75 4.84 10.38
CA ILE A 267 -0.55 5.61 10.69
C ILE A 267 0.61 4.61 10.61
N LEU A 268 1.56 4.88 9.73
CA LEU A 268 2.66 3.97 9.43
C LEU A 268 4.00 4.63 9.77
N ALA A 269 5.05 3.82 9.94
CA ALA A 269 6.41 4.29 10.19
C ALA A 269 6.55 5.21 11.41
N ASP A 270 5.87 4.91 12.53
CA ASP A 270 5.92 5.76 13.73
C ASP A 270 7.34 5.93 14.27
N ALA A 271 8.12 4.85 14.31
CA ALA A 271 9.52 4.87 14.74
C ALA A 271 10.39 5.83 13.89
N TYR A 272 10.04 6.03 12.62
CA TYR A 272 10.75 6.93 11.71
C TYR A 272 10.65 8.40 12.13
N PHE A 273 9.58 8.77 12.83
CA PHE A 273 9.34 10.12 13.33
C PHE A 273 9.64 10.24 14.83
N GLN A 274 10.36 9.30 15.44
CA GLN A 274 10.83 9.38 16.83
C GLN A 274 12.23 10.00 16.92
N ILE A 275 12.41 11.15 16.26
CA ILE A 275 13.66 11.91 16.26
C ILE A 275 13.38 13.39 16.53
N ASP A 276 14.42 14.10 16.94
CA ASP A 276 14.42 15.56 16.93
C ASP A 276 14.90 16.06 15.57
N LEU A 277 14.17 17.01 15.01
CA LEU A 277 14.45 17.55 13.68
C LEU A 277 15.64 18.52 13.75
N SER A 278 16.50 18.46 12.74
CA SER A 278 17.77 19.20 12.71
C SER A 278 17.88 20.21 11.56
N GLY A 279 16.74 20.57 10.95
CA GLY A 279 16.68 21.61 9.94
C GLY A 279 15.27 21.92 9.43
N GLY A 280 15.17 22.96 8.60
CA GLY A 280 13.91 23.39 7.97
C GLY A 280 13.00 24.22 8.89
N THR A 281 11.73 24.30 8.52
CA THR A 281 10.67 25.05 9.23
C THR A 281 10.43 24.56 10.65
N TYR A 282 10.74 23.29 10.90
CA TYR A 282 10.48 22.60 12.18
C TYR A 282 11.76 22.30 12.96
N ASP A 283 12.86 23.00 12.68
CA ASP A 283 14.15 22.81 13.35
C ASP A 283 14.03 22.85 14.87
N GLY A 284 14.70 21.90 15.54
CA GLY A 284 14.69 21.74 16.99
C GLY A 284 13.40 21.19 17.59
N GLN A 285 12.38 20.86 16.79
CA GLN A 285 11.14 20.26 17.26
C GLN A 285 11.17 18.74 17.18
N ASN A 286 10.44 18.08 18.08
CA ASN A 286 10.27 16.64 18.02
C ASN A 286 9.34 16.25 16.86
N ALA A 287 9.80 15.38 15.96
CA ALA A 287 9.07 14.99 14.76
C ALA A 287 7.69 14.38 15.05
N SER A 288 7.55 13.61 16.13
CA SER A 288 6.26 13.01 16.50
C SER A 288 5.21 14.06 16.88
N ILE A 289 5.63 15.14 17.55
CA ILE A 289 4.78 16.26 17.94
C ILE A 289 4.39 17.08 16.70
N VAL A 290 5.35 17.38 15.82
CA VAL A 290 5.10 18.10 14.55
C VAL A 290 4.08 17.33 13.70
N ARG A 291 4.25 16.01 13.55
CA ARG A 291 3.33 15.14 12.84
C ARG A 291 1.92 15.17 13.42
N LEU A 292 1.79 15.17 14.75
CA LEU A 292 0.50 15.29 15.43
C LEU A 292 -0.17 16.63 15.15
N ILE A 293 0.57 17.74 15.26
CA ILE A 293 0.06 19.09 15.01
C ILE A 293 -0.43 19.23 13.56
N LEU A 294 0.37 18.80 12.59
CA LEU A 294 0.01 18.83 11.17
C LEU A 294 -1.20 17.94 10.88
N ARG A 295 -1.29 16.77 11.51
CA ARG A 295 -2.46 15.89 11.41
C ARG A 295 -3.74 16.57 11.88
N VAL A 296 -3.71 17.25 13.03
CA VAL A 296 -4.87 17.99 13.57
C VAL A 296 -5.28 19.12 12.61
N LYS A 297 -4.31 19.90 12.14
CA LYS A 297 -4.50 20.96 11.13
C LYS A 297 -5.18 20.45 9.86
N LEU A 298 -4.74 19.30 9.34
CA LEU A 298 -5.33 18.68 8.16
C LEU A 298 -6.74 18.18 8.41
N VAL A 299 -7.00 17.52 9.54
CA VAL A 299 -8.36 17.07 9.88
C VAL A 299 -9.33 18.25 9.90
N ALA A 300 -8.95 19.37 10.53
CA ALA A 300 -9.78 20.56 10.58
C ALA A 300 -10.16 21.07 9.17
N ARG A 301 -9.19 21.07 8.24
CA ARG A 301 -9.38 21.52 6.84
C ARG A 301 -10.20 20.52 6.01
N VAL A 302 -9.99 19.23 6.20
CA VAL A 302 -10.75 18.17 5.54
C VAL A 302 -12.22 18.23 5.92
N ILE A 303 -12.52 18.43 7.21
CA ILE A 303 -13.90 18.61 7.67
C ILE A 303 -14.52 19.84 6.99
N ASP A 304 -13.81 20.97 6.91
CA ASP A 304 -14.32 22.17 6.23
C ASP A 304 -14.62 21.91 4.76
N ALA A 305 -13.74 21.20 4.04
CA ALA A 305 -13.96 20.82 2.65
C ALA A 305 -15.20 19.93 2.48
N TYR A 306 -15.38 18.92 3.34
CA TYR A 306 -16.60 18.11 3.33
C TYR A 306 -17.86 18.92 3.64
N LEU A 307 -17.81 19.87 4.59
CA LEU A 307 -18.93 20.78 4.85
C LEU A 307 -19.27 21.62 3.61
N LYS A 308 -18.28 22.13 2.87
CA LYS A 308 -18.52 22.89 1.64
C LYS A 308 -19.09 22.03 0.52
N LEU A 309 -18.70 20.77 0.43
CA LEU A 309 -19.26 19.78 -0.48
C LEU A 309 -20.63 19.25 -0.02
N LYS A 310 -21.08 19.63 1.19
CA LYS A 310 -22.32 19.15 1.84
C LYS A 310 -22.31 17.64 2.11
N GLU A 311 -21.13 17.06 2.25
CA GLU A 311 -20.92 15.67 2.67
C GLU A 311 -20.88 15.59 4.20
N TRP A 312 -22.00 15.94 4.84
CA TRP A 312 -22.12 16.07 6.30
C TRP A 312 -21.73 14.78 7.05
N GLY A 313 -22.06 13.62 6.46
CA GLY A 313 -21.69 12.31 7.02
C GLY A 313 -20.19 12.12 7.16
N GLU A 314 -19.42 12.54 6.15
CA GLU A 314 -17.96 12.48 6.19
C GLU A 314 -17.39 13.54 7.14
N ALA A 315 -17.88 14.78 7.09
CA ALA A 315 -17.49 15.83 8.03
C ALA A 315 -17.64 15.38 9.50
N LYS A 316 -18.80 14.82 9.84
CA LYS A 316 -19.07 14.27 11.18
C LYS A 316 -18.17 13.10 11.51
N PHE A 317 -17.98 12.15 10.58
CA PHE A 317 -17.14 10.97 10.81
C PHE A 317 -15.69 11.36 11.15
N TRP A 318 -15.08 12.21 10.32
CA TRP A 318 -13.70 12.68 10.49
C TRP A 318 -13.51 13.46 11.79
N GLY A 319 -14.50 14.28 12.13
CA GLY A 319 -14.57 15.06 13.36
C GLY A 319 -14.68 14.20 14.61
N MET A 320 -15.74 13.38 14.68
CA MET A 320 -16.00 12.51 15.84
C MET A 320 -14.86 11.55 16.10
N ARG A 321 -14.25 10.94 15.06
CA ARG A 321 -13.10 10.04 15.24
C ARG A 321 -11.92 10.77 15.90
N SER A 322 -11.63 11.98 15.46
CA SER A 322 -10.49 12.75 16.00
C SER A 322 -10.78 13.24 17.43
N ILE A 323 -12.03 13.61 17.73
CA ILE A 323 -12.49 13.96 19.09
C ILE A 323 -12.37 12.76 20.04
N SER A 324 -12.83 11.57 19.63
CA SER A 324 -12.75 10.36 20.46
C SER A 324 -11.30 10.00 20.78
N LEU A 325 -10.42 9.98 19.77
CA LEU A 325 -8.99 9.67 19.97
C LEU A 325 -8.32 10.67 20.92
N MET A 326 -8.65 11.96 20.81
CA MET A 326 -8.11 12.97 21.73
C MET A 326 -8.63 12.78 23.16
N ARG A 327 -9.90 12.42 23.35
CA ARG A 327 -10.46 12.15 24.68
C ARG A 327 -9.84 10.91 25.32
N GLU A 328 -9.64 9.85 24.55
CA GLU A 328 -8.94 8.64 25.01
C GLU A 328 -7.51 8.96 25.43
N ALA A 329 -6.80 9.75 24.63
CA ALA A 329 -5.43 10.12 24.92
C ALA A 329 -5.33 11.06 26.16
N ILE A 330 -6.26 12.00 26.35
CA ILE A 330 -6.33 12.86 27.56
C ILE A 330 -6.68 12.05 28.81
N GLY A 331 -7.43 10.94 28.68
CA GLY A 331 -7.71 10.01 29.77
C GLY A 331 -6.52 9.11 30.14
N SER A 332 -5.46 9.11 29.33
CA SER A 332 -4.19 8.44 29.64
C SER A 332 -3.17 9.46 30.16
N GLU A 333 -2.35 9.07 31.13
CA GLU A 333 -1.38 9.93 31.85
C GLU A 333 -0.37 10.68 30.93
N THR A 334 -0.31 10.37 29.63
CA THR A 334 0.62 10.94 28.65
C THR A 334 0.26 12.37 28.18
N LEU A 335 -0.96 12.87 28.41
CA LEU A 335 -1.39 14.21 27.95
C LEU A 335 -1.56 15.24 29.05
N GLU A 336 -1.30 14.89 30.32
CA GLU A 336 -1.53 15.79 31.46
C GLU A 336 -0.64 17.05 31.47
N TYR A 337 0.36 17.15 30.60
CA TYR A 337 1.20 18.34 30.51
C TYR A 337 1.64 18.65 29.07
N ILE A 338 0.71 19.11 28.23
CA ILE A 338 1.06 20.00 27.12
C ILE A 338 0.61 21.42 27.52
N PRO A 339 1.47 22.22 28.20
CA PRO A 339 1.24 23.64 28.32
C PRO A 339 1.10 24.22 26.90
N GLU A 340 0.03 24.97 26.65
CA GLU A 340 -0.24 25.62 25.36
C GLU A 340 -0.25 24.63 24.17
N PHE A 341 -1.22 23.70 24.14
CA PHE A 341 -1.39 22.81 23.00
C PHE A 341 -1.49 23.63 21.69
N ILE A 342 -0.40 23.62 20.90
CA ILE A 342 -0.18 24.50 19.74
C ILE A 342 -1.25 24.33 18.65
N ALA A 343 -1.98 23.20 18.66
CA ALA A 343 -3.10 22.93 17.76
C ALA A 343 -4.49 23.14 18.41
N ALA A 344 -4.59 23.90 19.51
CA ALA A 344 -5.85 24.13 20.23
C ALA A 344 -6.90 24.83 19.36
N GLU A 345 -6.49 25.80 18.55
CA GLU A 345 -7.38 26.49 17.61
C GLU A 345 -7.93 25.52 16.57
N ASP A 346 -7.08 24.71 15.93
CA ASP A 346 -7.51 23.69 14.97
C ASP A 346 -8.42 22.64 15.62
N MET A 347 -8.16 22.25 16.86
CA MET A 347 -9.05 21.37 17.63
C MET A 347 -10.41 22.03 17.90
N ALA A 348 -10.45 23.29 18.30
CA ALA A 348 -11.70 24.02 18.47
C ALA A 348 -12.50 24.07 17.15
N MET A 349 -11.82 24.26 16.02
CA MET A 349 -12.44 24.21 14.70
C MET A 349 -12.96 22.81 14.36
N ILE A 350 -12.27 21.74 14.75
CA ILE A 350 -12.79 20.37 14.61
C ILE A 350 -14.09 20.23 15.39
N TYR A 351 -14.13 20.59 16.68
CA TYR A 351 -15.35 20.51 17.50
C TYR A 351 -16.51 21.30 16.89
N LEU A 352 -16.27 22.57 16.52
CA LEU A 352 -17.29 23.44 15.94
C LEU A 352 -17.83 22.87 14.62
N ARG A 353 -16.94 22.54 13.68
CA ARG A 353 -17.34 22.03 12.35
C ARG A 353 -18.03 20.68 12.43
N THR A 354 -17.63 19.83 13.38
CA THR A 354 -18.30 18.56 13.66
C THR A 354 -19.70 18.76 14.21
N ALA A 355 -19.93 19.81 15.02
CA ALA A 355 -21.25 20.13 15.55
C ALA A 355 -22.19 20.76 14.51
N ILE A 356 -21.62 21.40 13.47
CA ILE A 356 -22.39 21.93 12.32
C ILE A 356 -22.89 20.80 11.41
N ALA A 357 -22.12 19.72 11.27
CA ALA A 357 -22.47 18.52 10.51
C ALA A 357 -23.46 17.61 11.26
#